data_AF-A0A371R736-F1
#
_entry.id   AF-A0A371R736-F1
#
_cell.length_a   1.000
_cell.length_b   1.000
_cell.length_c   1.000
_cell.angle_alpha   90.00
_cell.angle_beta   90.00
_cell.angle_gamma   90.00
#
_symmetry.space_group_name_H-M   'P 1'
#
loop_
_entity.id
_entity.type
_entity.pdbx_description
1 polymer ?
#
loop_
_entity_poly.entity_id
_entity_poly.type
_entity_poly.pdbx_seq_one_letter_code
_entity_poly.pdbx_strand_id
1 'polypeptide(L)'
;MQRALRGKSYVFEGELPEEVALLLEKWGKLVKRGEVAIYSIEQGEIKIRKISESPTKSVRRIYINPACGCVLEIDESRDFEEGRIAYALYKKRLCPEHQA
;
A
#
# COMPACT_ATOMS: atom_id res chain seq x y z
N MET A 1 -23.11 -6.19 -22.30
CA MET A 1 -22.96 -5.57 -20.97
C MET A 1 -21.52 -5.70 -20.51
N GLN A 2 -20.71 -4.64 -20.61
CA GLN A 2 -19.34 -4.63 -20.07
C GLN A 2 -19.43 -4.32 -18.57
N ARG A 3 -19.13 -5.31 -17.73
CA ARG A 3 -19.05 -5.15 -16.28
C ARG A 3 -17.73 -4.44 -15.99
N ALA A 4 -17.76 -3.10 -15.87
CA ALA A 4 -16.58 -2.33 -15.49
C ALA A 4 -16.15 -2.78 -14.08
N LEU A 5 -15.10 -3.59 -14.00
CA LEU A 5 -14.42 -3.92 -12.75
C LEU A 5 -13.79 -2.62 -12.26
N ARG A 6 -14.41 -1.95 -11.27
CA ARG A 6 -13.82 -0.78 -10.62
C ARG A 6 -12.58 -1.25 -9.85
N GLY A 7 -11.42 -1.18 -10.49
CA GLY A 7 -10.14 -1.38 -9.83
C GLY A 7 -9.99 -0.43 -8.64
N LYS A 8 -9.31 -0.89 -7.60
CA LYS A 8 -9.01 -0.08 -6.41
C LYS A 8 -7.63 0.53 -6.58
N SER A 9 -7.49 1.81 -6.28
CA SER A 9 -6.21 2.50 -6.32
C SER A 9 -5.88 3.17 -4.98
N TYR A 10 -4.58 3.29 -4.71
CA TYR A 10 -4.03 4.06 -3.59
C TYR A 10 -2.86 4.91 -4.09
N VAL A 11 -2.74 6.10 -3.54
CA VAL A 11 -1.65 7.03 -3.84
C VAL A 11 -0.75 7.09 -2.62
N PHE A 12 0.52 6.70 -2.81
CA PHE A 12 1.59 6.90 -1.86
C PHE A 12 2.25 8.24 -2.15
N GLU A 13 2.31 9.12 -1.15
CA GLU A 13 2.83 10.48 -1.28
C GLU A 13 4.32 10.58 -0.90
N GLY A 14 5.05 9.47 -0.95
CA GLY A 14 6.47 9.40 -0.61
C GLY A 14 7.09 8.09 -1.10
N GLU A 15 8.40 7.97 -0.85
CA GLU A 15 9.17 6.82 -1.29
C GLU A 15 8.74 5.53 -0.56
N LEU A 16 8.54 4.47 -1.34
CA LEU A 16 8.21 3.15 -0.84
C LEU A 16 9.49 2.36 -0.57
N PRO A 17 9.55 1.57 0.53
CA PRO A 17 10.58 0.56 0.69
C PRO A 17 10.64 -0.36 -0.54
N GLU A 18 11.85 -0.70 -1.00
CA GLU A 18 12.06 -1.51 -2.20
C GLU A 18 11.23 -2.80 -2.19
N GLU A 19 11.25 -3.50 -1.06
CA GLU A 19 10.47 -4.72 -0.87
C GLU A 19 8.95 -4.51 -1.05
N VAL A 20 8.41 -3.40 -0.54
CA VAL A 20 7.00 -3.07 -0.69
C VAL A 20 6.69 -2.79 -2.16
N ALA A 21 7.53 -1.99 -2.83
CA ALA A 21 7.35 -1.68 -4.25
C ALA A 21 7.34 -2.95 -5.11
N LEU A 22 8.27 -3.89 -4.88
CA LEU A 22 8.35 -5.16 -5.60
C LEU A 22 7.09 -6.03 -5.42
N LEU A 23 6.54 -6.08 -4.20
CA LEU A 23 5.31 -6.83 -3.93
C LEU A 23 4.10 -6.20 -4.63
N LEU A 24 4.00 -4.87 -4.61
CA LEU A 24 2.93 -4.14 -5.30
C LEU A 24 3.01 -4.33 -6.82
N GLU A 25 4.21 -4.26 -7.40
CA GLU A 25 4.44 -4.50 -8.83
C GLU A 25 4.08 -5.94 -9.25
N LYS A 26 4.22 -6.93 -8.36
CA LYS A 26 3.80 -8.32 -8.62
C LYS A 26 2.29 -8.51 -8.64
N TRP A 27 1.55 -7.81 -7.78
CA TRP A 27 0.12 -8.05 -7.59
C TRP A 27 -0.80 -7.07 -8.32
N GLY A 28 -0.24 -6.02 -8.90
CA GLY A 28 -0.99 -5.01 -9.62
C GLY A 28 -0.08 -4.08 -10.38
N LYS A 29 -0.57 -2.90 -10.70
CA LYS A 29 0.19 -1.89 -11.43
C LYS A 29 0.65 -0.80 -10.46
N LEU A 30 1.96 -0.63 -10.35
CA LEU A 30 2.59 0.48 -9.63
C LEU A 30 3.17 1.47 -10.64
N VAL A 31 2.74 2.73 -10.58
CA VAL A 31 3.24 3.81 -11.42
C VAL A 31 3.93 4.83 -10.53
N LYS A 32 5.25 4.98 -10.68
CA LYS A 32 6.06 5.96 -9.93
C LYS A 32 6.16 7.26 -10.75
N ARG A 33 5.93 8.41 -10.11
CA ARG A 33 6.03 9.76 -10.69
C ARG A 33 6.68 10.69 -9.67
N GLY A 34 8.01 10.83 -9.76
CA GLY A 34 8.78 11.55 -8.75
C GLY A 34 8.63 10.88 -7.39
N GLU A 35 8.27 11.67 -6.37
CA GLU A 35 8.06 11.19 -4.99
C GLU A 35 6.70 10.52 -4.76
N VAL A 36 5.82 10.49 -5.77
CA VAL A 36 4.49 9.90 -5.67
C VAL A 36 4.46 8.55 -6.37
N ALA A 37 3.85 7.54 -5.75
CA ALA A 37 3.57 6.25 -6.38
C ALA A 37 2.08 5.95 -6.37
N ILE A 38 1.53 5.61 -7.53
CA ILE A 38 0.12 5.24 -7.69
C ILE A 38 0.06 3.73 -7.86
N TYR A 39 -0.56 3.05 -6.90
CA TYR A 39 -0.84 1.63 -6.99
C TYR A 39 -2.29 1.39 -7.40
N SER A 40 -2.51 0.42 -8.27
CA SER A 40 -3.84 -0.04 -8.66
C SER A 40 -3.90 -1.56 -8.74
N ILE A 41 -4.96 -2.13 -8.20
CA ILE A 41 -5.25 -3.57 -8.25
C ILE A 41 -6.63 -3.81 -8.86
N GLU A 42 -6.70 -4.76 -9.80
CA GLU A 42 -7.94 -5.12 -10.48
C GLU A 42 -8.87 -5.96 -9.59
N GLN A 43 -8.30 -6.94 -8.87
CA GLN A 43 -9.03 -7.85 -8.00
C GLN A 43 -8.36 -7.94 -6.63
N GLY A 44 -9.10 -7.51 -5.60
CA GLY A 44 -8.64 -7.54 -4.23
C GLY A 44 -9.21 -6.40 -3.39
N GLU A 45 -8.52 -6.10 -2.31
CA GLU A 45 -8.92 -5.07 -1.37
C GLU A 45 -7.75 -4.19 -0.95
N ILE A 46 -8.02 -2.89 -0.91
CA ILE A 46 -7.21 -1.90 -0.24
C ILE A 46 -8.06 -1.31 0.88
N LYS A 47 -7.60 -1.37 2.11
CA LYS A 47 -8.24 -0.80 3.30
C LYS A 47 -7.25 0.07 4.04
N ILE A 48 -7.71 1.13 4.67
CA ILE A 48 -6.87 2.03 5.46
C ILE A 48 -7.48 2.16 6.85
N ARG A 49 -6.66 2.06 7.88
CA ARG A 49 -7.09 2.24 9.27
C ARG A 49 -6.14 3.19 9.99
N LYS A 50 -6.69 4.17 10.71
CA LYS A 50 -5.91 4.98 11.65
C LYS A 50 -5.45 4.11 12.82
N ILE A 51 -4.15 4.11 13.09
CA ILE A 51 -3.52 3.35 14.19
C ILE A 51 -3.30 4.25 15.39
N SER A 52 -2.71 5.42 15.17
CA SER A 52 -2.50 6.44 16.20
C SER A 52 -2.50 7.82 15.58
N GLU A 53 -2.78 8.83 16.40
CA GLU A 53 -2.65 10.23 16.02
C GLU A 53 -2.35 11.04 17.27
N SER A 54 -1.46 12.00 17.09
CA SER A 54 -1.01 12.99 18.05
C SER A 54 -0.97 14.34 17.34
N PRO A 55 -0.80 15.46 18.06
CA PRO A 55 -0.74 16.78 17.44
C PRO A 55 0.34 16.93 16.34
N THR A 56 1.44 16.18 16.45
CA THR A 56 2.60 16.29 15.56
C THR A 56 2.80 15.09 14.64
N LYS A 57 2.16 13.95 14.93
CA LYS A 57 2.34 12.71 14.17
C LYS A 57 1.04 11.95 13.98
N SER A 58 0.87 11.34 12.81
CA SER A 58 -0.19 10.36 12.56
C SER A 58 0.37 9.07 11.96
N VAL A 59 -0.19 7.93 12.38
CA VAL A 59 0.14 6.62 11.81
C VAL A 59 -1.13 5.97 11.29
N ARG A 60 -1.11 5.57 10.03
CA ARG A 60 -2.17 4.82 9.36
C ARG A 60 -1.62 3.51 8.86
N ARG A 61 -2.43 2.46 8.90
CA ARG A 61 -2.10 1.17 8.31
C ARG A 61 -2.89 0.96 7.04
N ILE A 62 -2.16 0.70 5.97
CA ILE A 62 -2.69 0.36 4.65
C ILE A 62 -2.63 -1.16 4.53
N TYR A 63 -3.79 -1.78 4.33
CA TYR A 63 -3.96 -3.22 4.15
C TYR A 63 -4.23 -3.48 2.67
N ILE A 64 -3.40 -4.31 2.05
CA ILE A 64 -3.50 -4.68 0.64
C ILE A 64 -3.61 -6.20 0.58
N ASN A 65 -4.79 -6.66 0.15
CA ASN A 65 -5.15 -8.07 0.04
C ASN A 65 -5.50 -8.39 -1.42
N PRO A 66 -4.54 -8.81 -2.25
CA PRO A 66 -4.81 -9.28 -3.60
C PRO A 66 -5.67 -10.55 -3.62
N ALA A 67 -6.32 -10.81 -4.76
CA ALA A 67 -7.20 -11.96 -4.93
C ALA A 67 -6.54 -13.33 -4.67
N CYS A 68 -5.22 -13.44 -4.83
CA CYS A 68 -4.46 -14.67 -4.55
C CYS A 68 -4.35 -15.02 -3.04
N GLY A 69 -4.87 -14.16 -2.14
CA GLY A 69 -4.87 -14.42 -0.70
C GLY A 69 -3.61 -13.97 0.04
N CYS A 70 -2.65 -13.36 -0.67
CA CYS A 70 -1.56 -12.64 -0.03
C CYS A 70 -2.10 -11.49 0.81
N VAL A 71 -1.32 -11.07 1.80
CA VAL A 71 -1.61 -9.94 2.68
C VAL A 71 -0.35 -9.10 2.79
N LEU A 72 -0.52 -7.80 2.62
CA LEU A 72 0.51 -6.80 2.86
C LEU A 72 -0.07 -5.68 3.72
N GLU A 73 0.60 -5.40 4.82
CA GLU A 73 0.28 -4.32 5.73
C GLU A 73 1.46 -3.34 5.75
N ILE A 74 1.18 -2.08 5.46
CA ILE A 74 2.16 -1.00 5.39
C ILE A 74 1.75 0.06 6.40
N ASP A 75 2.67 0.48 7.25
CA ASP A 75 2.47 1.66 8.09
C ASP A 75 2.91 2.91 7.34
N GLU A 76 1.99 3.85 7.20
CA GLU A 76 2.23 5.22 6.77
C GLU A 76 2.37 6.08 8.02
N SER A 77 3.56 6.65 8.21
CA SER A 77 3.83 7.61 9.28
C SER A 77 3.97 9.00 8.68
N ARG A 78 3.17 9.95 9.16
CA ARG A 78 3.24 11.35 8.76
C ARG A 78 3.67 12.19 9.94
N ASP A 79 4.78 12.89 9.77
CA ASP A 79 5.30 13.91 10.70
C ASP A 79 4.88 15.28 10.19
N PHE A 80 4.01 15.95 10.94
CA PHE A 80 3.47 17.26 10.57
C PHE A 80 4.43 18.42 10.86
N GLU A 81 5.43 18.21 11.75
CA GLU A 81 6.44 19.23 12.05
C GLU A 81 7.50 19.28 10.95
N GLU A 82 7.98 18.11 10.52
CA GLU A 82 8.99 18.01 9.45
C GLU A 82 8.38 18.01 8.04
N GLY A 83 7.05 17.88 7.94
CA GLY A 83 6.35 17.74 6.65
C GLY A 83 6.73 16.46 5.90
N ARG A 84 7.12 15.40 6.62
CA ARG A 84 7.63 14.15 6.05
C ARG A 84 6.60 13.04 6.13
N ILE A 85 6.60 12.19 5.12
CA ILE A 85 5.84 10.96 5.07
C ILE A 85 6.79 9.79 4.85
N ALA A 86 6.60 8.73 5.61
CA ALA A 86 7.41 7.53 5.54
C ALA A 86 6.52 6.29 5.51
N TYR A 87 6.96 5.28 4.76
CA TYR A 87 6.30 4.00 4.64
C TYR A 87 7.19 2.89 5.19
N ALA A 88 6.62 2.01 5.99
CA ALA A 88 7.32 0.86 6.55
C ALA A 88 6.51 -0.42 6.33
N LEU A 89 7.18 -1.51 5.99
CA LEU A 89 6.56 -2.83 5.99
C LEU A 89 6.19 -3.21 7.42
N TYR A 90 4.90 -3.31 7.71
CA TYR A 90 4.44 -3.78 9.03
C TYR A 90 4.32 -5.30 9.05
N LYS A 91 3.67 -5.88 8.03
CA LYS A 91 3.48 -7.33 7.94
C LYS A 91 3.30 -7.75 6.49
N LYS A 92 3.86 -8.90 6.14
CA LYS A 92 3.53 -9.61 4.89
C LYS A 92 3.17 -11.06 5.17
N ARG A 93 2.25 -11.61 4.39
CA ARG A 93 1.95 -13.03 4.32
C ARG A 93 1.69 -13.40 2.88
N LEU A 94 2.57 -14.22 2.31
CA LEU A 94 2.43 -14.70 0.94
C LEU A 94 1.56 -15.97 0.92
N CYS A 95 0.75 -16.14 -0.12
CA CYS A 95 0.05 -17.42 -0.36
C CYS A 95 1.06 -18.49 -0.84
N PRO A 96 0.71 -19.78 -0.81
CA PRO A 96 1.63 -20.86 -1.19
C PRO A 96 2.30 -20.67 -2.55
N GLU A 97 1.55 -20.19 -3.55
CA GLU A 97 2.06 -19.93 -4.90
C GLU A 97 3.14 -18.84 -4.96
N HIS A 98 3.13 -17.90 -4.01
CA HIS A 98 4.10 -16.81 -3.94
C HIS A 98 5.18 -17.03 -2.87
N GLN A 99 5.10 -18.12 -2.10
CA GLN A 99 6.16 -18.56 -1.18
C GLN A 99 7.22 -19.42 -1.88
N ALA A 100 6.82 -20.09 -2.96
CA ALA A 100 7.63 -21.03 -3.73
C ALA A 100 8.62 -20.34 -4.68
#